data_AF-A0A0G4MZJ0-F1
#
_entry.id   AF-A0A0G4MZJ0-F1
#
_cell.length_a   1.000
_cell.length_b   1.000
_cell.length_c   1.000
_cell.angle_alpha   90.00
_cell.angle_beta   90.00
_cell.angle_gamma   90.00
#
_symmetry.space_group_name_H-M   'P 1'
#
loop_
_entity.id
_entity.type
_entity.pdbx_description
1 polymer ?
#
loop_
_entity_poly.entity_id
_entity_poly.type
_entity_poly.pdbx_seq_one_letter_code
_entity_poly.pdbx_strand_id
1 'polypeptide(L)'
;METAPLNYEASAGDTNKQYTATLPQDVIQCLENARFTRARALQLHLATCTDDVPNVSLMNYTYLPSSPFSAAPIIAMTTNPASRKTTNLLSNPNVSLLVHDWVTINGTARLLDAGSPEERFCREQHLENNTFDSEGFGPTSVEAEDGGRGCFVAGEEVRVIVVTIRDVRISDWKGSVRDFVLTTTNEDSAETAVNGVR
;
A
#
# COMPACT_ATOMS: atom_id res chain seq x y z
N MET A 1 -11.33 20.34 30.25
CA MET A 1 -10.67 19.25 29.50
C MET A 1 -11.69 18.15 29.38
N GLU A 2 -12.33 18.01 28.22
CA GLU A 2 -13.19 16.85 27.96
C GLU A 2 -12.27 15.64 27.78
N THR A 3 -12.31 14.73 28.75
CA THR A 3 -11.72 13.42 28.62
C THR A 3 -12.57 12.63 27.64
N ALA A 4 -12.06 12.39 26.43
CA ALA A 4 -12.69 11.43 25.53
C ALA A 4 -12.83 10.10 26.29
N PRO A 5 -14.03 9.52 26.41
CA PRO A 5 -14.20 8.26 27.11
C PRO A 5 -13.36 7.20 26.40
N LEU A 6 -12.47 6.53 27.14
CA LEU A 6 -11.69 5.40 26.65
C LEU A 6 -12.60 4.16 26.55
N ASN A 7 -13.67 4.21 25.74
CA ASN A 7 -14.50 3.04 25.46
C ASN A 7 -13.95 2.28 24.25
N TYR A 8 -13.79 0.97 24.42
CA TYR A 8 -13.26 0.08 23.36
C TYR A 8 -14.22 -0.07 22.17
N GLU A 9 -15.48 0.36 22.30
CA GLU A 9 -16.57 0.17 21.33
C GLU A 9 -16.24 0.75 19.95
N ALA A 10 -15.56 1.90 19.89
CA ALA A 10 -15.12 2.49 18.61
C ALA A 10 -14.02 1.65 17.92
N SER A 11 -13.28 0.83 18.68
CA SER A 11 -12.26 -0.09 18.20
C SER A 11 -12.78 -1.54 18.11
N ALA A 12 -13.97 -1.81 18.63
CA ALA A 12 -14.57 -3.13 18.70
C ALA A 12 -15.07 -3.57 17.32
N GLY A 13 -14.21 -4.26 16.57
CA GLY A 13 -14.57 -5.12 15.44
C GLY A 13 -15.31 -4.45 14.29
N ASP A 14 -16.14 -5.26 13.60
CA ASP A 14 -16.83 -4.96 12.35
C ASP A 14 -18.07 -4.06 12.48
N THR A 15 -18.31 -3.52 13.67
CA THR A 15 -19.63 -3.01 14.09
C THR A 15 -20.03 -1.67 13.46
N ASN A 16 -19.09 -0.95 12.82
CA ASN A 16 -19.31 0.38 12.21
C ASN A 16 -18.69 0.53 10.81
N LYS A 17 -18.65 -0.54 10.01
CA LYS A 17 -18.14 -0.49 8.62
C LYS A 17 -19.06 0.33 7.72
N GLN A 18 -18.49 1.34 7.07
CA GLN A 18 -19.17 2.13 6.05
C GLN A 18 -18.86 1.56 4.66
N TYR A 19 -19.88 1.13 3.94
CA TYR A 19 -19.73 0.62 2.58
C TYR A 19 -19.80 1.78 1.59
N THR A 20 -18.79 1.89 0.72
CA THR A 20 -18.68 2.99 -0.24
C THR A 20 -18.29 2.45 -1.62
N ALA A 21 -18.74 3.14 -2.67
CA ALA A 21 -18.28 2.85 -4.03
C ALA A 21 -16.92 3.48 -4.35
N THR A 22 -16.53 4.52 -3.60
CA THR A 22 -15.31 5.31 -3.83
C THR A 22 -14.61 5.63 -2.52
N LEU A 23 -13.28 5.74 -2.56
CA LEU A 23 -12.50 6.10 -1.38
C LEU A 23 -12.93 7.46 -0.79
N PRO A 24 -12.98 7.60 0.55
CA PRO A 24 -13.22 8.88 1.19
C PRO A 24 -12.16 9.92 0.80
N GLN A 25 -12.56 11.19 0.68
CA GLN A 25 -11.65 12.28 0.28
C GLN A 25 -10.43 12.39 1.20
N ASP A 26 -10.60 12.23 2.52
CA ASP A 26 -9.50 12.25 3.48
C ASP A 26 -8.42 11.19 3.16
N VAL A 27 -8.83 10.01 2.67
CA VAL A 27 -7.93 8.91 2.30
C VAL A 27 -7.23 9.21 0.99
N ILE A 28 -7.98 9.68 0.00
CA ILE A 28 -7.42 10.11 -1.30
C ILE A 28 -6.39 11.21 -1.06
N GLN A 29 -6.75 12.20 -0.25
CA GLN A 29 -5.86 13.27 0.16
C GLN A 29 -4.63 12.73 0.88
N CYS A 30 -4.75 11.74 1.77
CA CYS A 30 -3.58 11.12 2.41
C CYS A 30 -2.64 10.44 1.39
N LEU A 31 -3.22 9.77 0.38
CA LEU A 31 -2.48 9.10 -0.69
C LEU A 31 -1.87 10.08 -1.73
N GLU A 32 -2.47 11.26 -1.91
CA GLU A 32 -2.06 12.27 -2.90
C GLU A 32 -1.23 13.42 -2.30
N ASN A 33 -1.64 13.98 -1.15
CA ASN A 33 -1.12 15.22 -0.57
C ASN A 33 0.21 15.11 0.16
N ALA A 34 0.80 13.93 0.22
CA ALA A 34 2.19 13.81 0.59
C ALA A 34 3.14 14.53 -0.43
N ARG A 35 2.55 15.11 -1.49
CA ARG A 35 3.15 15.91 -2.56
C ARG A 35 3.08 17.43 -2.40
N PHE A 36 2.47 17.99 -1.35
CA PHE A 36 2.35 19.46 -1.25
C PHE A 36 3.72 20.17 -1.16
N THR A 37 4.76 19.45 -0.77
CA THR A 37 6.16 19.81 -1.02
C THR A 37 6.70 18.98 -2.18
N ARG A 38 6.90 19.62 -3.33
CA ARG A 38 7.56 19.10 -4.53
C ARG A 38 8.81 18.28 -4.13
N ALA A 39 8.91 17.06 -4.64
CA ALA A 39 10.06 16.13 -4.51
C ALA A 39 10.22 15.35 -3.19
N ARG A 40 9.15 14.78 -2.61
CA ARG A 40 9.30 13.70 -1.62
C ARG A 40 8.68 12.41 -2.16
N ALA A 41 9.50 11.37 -2.34
CA ALA A 41 9.03 10.02 -2.65
C ALA A 41 8.07 9.56 -1.55
N LEU A 42 6.89 9.11 -1.95
CA LEU A 42 5.84 8.71 -1.00
C LEU A 42 6.15 7.30 -0.52
N GLN A 43 6.38 7.17 0.78
CA GLN A 43 6.70 5.90 1.41
C GLN A 43 5.52 5.40 2.24
N LEU A 44 5.30 4.09 2.21
CA LEU A 44 4.35 3.38 3.07
C LEU A 44 5.02 2.15 3.66
N HIS A 45 4.42 1.60 4.72
CA HIS A 45 4.83 0.30 5.24
C HIS A 45 3.95 -0.79 4.65
N LEU A 46 4.55 -1.72 3.92
CA LEU A 46 3.92 -2.94 3.41
C LEU A 46 4.08 -4.06 4.45
N ALA A 47 2.98 -4.53 5.00
CA ALA A 47 2.91 -5.72 5.83
C ALA A 47 2.44 -6.93 5.02
N THR A 48 3.20 -8.01 5.12
CA THR A 48 2.92 -9.33 4.52
C THR A 48 2.99 -10.40 5.62
N CYS A 49 2.35 -11.54 5.41
CA CYS A 49 2.39 -12.65 6.36
C CYS A 49 2.43 -13.98 5.61
N THR A 50 3.39 -14.83 5.97
CA THR A 50 3.56 -16.18 5.44
C THR A 50 3.89 -17.11 6.61
N ASP A 51 3.23 -18.27 6.69
CA ASP A 51 3.40 -19.25 7.77
C ASP A 51 3.28 -18.65 9.19
N ASP A 52 2.29 -17.76 9.39
CA ASP A 52 2.06 -17.01 10.63
C ASP A 52 3.25 -16.12 11.06
N VAL A 53 4.18 -15.83 10.16
CA VAL A 53 5.32 -14.94 10.39
C VAL A 53 5.08 -13.59 9.70
N PRO A 54 4.84 -12.50 10.46
CA PRO A 54 4.64 -11.18 9.87
C PRO A 54 5.96 -10.56 9.41
N ASN A 55 5.93 -9.89 8.26
CA ASN A 55 7.06 -9.14 7.72
C ASN A 55 6.61 -7.75 7.26
N VAL A 56 7.40 -6.73 7.58
CA VAL A 56 7.15 -5.34 7.19
C VAL A 56 8.31 -4.83 6.34
N SER A 57 7.98 -4.10 5.27
CA SER A 57 8.94 -3.45 4.37
C SER A 57 8.52 -2.00 4.10
N LEU A 58 9.49 -1.09 4.06
CA LEU A 58 9.26 0.30 3.66
C LEU A 58 9.32 0.39 2.13
N MET A 59 8.25 0.87 1.50
CA MET A 59 8.10 0.86 0.05
C MET A 59 7.76 2.26 -0.47
N ASN A 60 8.43 2.68 -1.54
CA ASN A 60 7.91 3.75 -2.36
C ASN A 60 6.62 3.27 -3.04
N TYR A 61 5.61 4.13 -3.12
CA TYR A 61 4.35 3.78 -3.76
C TYR A 61 3.88 4.85 -4.73
N THR A 62 2.93 4.46 -5.57
CA THR A 62 2.21 5.35 -6.47
C THR A 62 0.74 4.98 -6.40
N TYR A 63 -0.07 5.93 -5.93
CA TYR A 63 -1.52 5.80 -5.96
C TYR A 63 -2.03 6.14 -7.36
N LEU A 64 -2.83 5.24 -7.92
CA LEU A 64 -3.50 5.43 -9.20
C LEU A 64 -5.02 5.31 -8.96
N PRO A 65 -5.79 6.41 -9.06
CA PRO A 65 -7.24 6.37 -8.83
C PRO A 65 -7.97 5.54 -9.89
N SER A 66 -7.40 5.45 -11.09
CA SER A 66 -7.82 4.54 -12.17
C SER A 66 -6.65 4.32 -13.13
N SER A 67 -6.76 3.29 -13.97
CA SER A 67 -5.81 3.00 -15.04
C SER A 67 -6.54 2.44 -16.27
N PRO A 68 -5.89 2.38 -17.45
CA PRO A 68 -6.46 1.70 -18.62
C PRO A 68 -6.79 0.22 -18.39
N PHE A 69 -6.24 -0.39 -17.34
CA PHE A 69 -6.37 -1.81 -17.02
C PHE A 69 -7.35 -2.09 -15.87
N SER A 70 -7.66 -1.08 -15.06
CA SER A 70 -8.56 -1.19 -13.91
C SER A 70 -9.25 0.15 -13.63
N ALA A 71 -10.58 0.12 -13.55
CA ALA A 71 -11.37 1.26 -13.10
C ALA A 71 -11.33 1.44 -11.57
N ALA A 72 -10.90 0.41 -10.83
CA ALA A 72 -10.75 0.48 -9.38
C ALA A 72 -9.40 1.13 -8.99
N PRO A 73 -9.34 1.85 -7.86
CA PRO A 73 -8.13 2.47 -7.38
C PRO A 73 -7.09 1.41 -6.96
N ILE A 74 -5.84 1.62 -7.36
CA ILE A 74 -4.73 0.71 -7.06
C ILE A 74 -3.53 1.46 -6.47
N ILE A 75 -2.72 0.71 -5.72
CA ILE A 75 -1.41 1.17 -5.24
C ILE A 75 -0.35 0.35 -5.96
N ALA A 76 0.49 1.03 -6.76
CA ALA A 76 1.60 0.43 -7.48
C ALA A 76 2.91 0.61 -6.70
N MET A 77 3.70 -0.46 -6.62
CA MET A 77 5.03 -0.50 -6.02
C MET A 77 5.98 -1.28 -6.92
N THR A 78 7.27 -1.06 -6.76
CA THR A 78 8.32 -1.84 -7.44
C THR A 78 9.05 -2.75 -6.46
N THR A 79 9.45 -3.94 -6.90
CA THR A 79 10.14 -4.92 -6.06
C THR A 79 11.16 -5.73 -6.86
N ASN A 80 12.19 -6.20 -6.17
CA ASN A 80 13.06 -7.24 -6.69
C ASN A 80 12.34 -8.61 -6.63
N PRO A 81 12.29 -9.40 -7.72
CA PRO A 81 11.68 -10.73 -7.72
C PRO A 81 12.30 -11.69 -6.69
N ALA A 82 13.58 -11.53 -6.35
CA ALA A 82 14.27 -12.36 -5.36
C ALA A 82 14.01 -11.95 -3.90
N SER A 83 13.29 -10.85 -3.65
CA SER A 83 13.06 -10.36 -2.30
C SER A 83 12.10 -11.23 -1.49
N ARG A 84 12.25 -11.19 -0.15
CA ARG A 84 11.34 -11.90 0.77
C ARG A 84 9.89 -11.46 0.58
N LYS A 85 9.64 -10.15 0.39
CA LYS A 85 8.28 -9.64 0.11
C LYS A 85 7.68 -10.27 -1.13
N THR A 86 8.44 -10.44 -2.22
CA THR A 86 7.92 -11.12 -3.42
C THR A 86 7.51 -12.56 -3.11
N THR A 87 8.36 -13.30 -2.39
CA THR A 87 8.04 -14.68 -1.99
C THR A 87 6.77 -14.73 -1.14
N ASN A 88 6.66 -13.83 -0.15
CA ASN A 88 5.48 -13.75 0.71
C ASN A 88 4.21 -13.44 -0.09
N LEU A 89 4.26 -12.46 -0.98
CA LEU A 89 3.12 -12.05 -1.82
C LEU A 89 2.64 -13.16 -2.75
N LEU A 90 3.57 -13.98 -3.27
CA LEU A 90 3.21 -15.14 -4.09
C LEU A 90 2.52 -16.24 -3.28
N SER A 91 2.86 -16.39 -2.00
CA SER A 91 2.22 -17.36 -1.10
C SER A 91 0.87 -16.87 -0.54
N ASN A 92 0.79 -15.58 -0.19
CA ASN A 92 -0.37 -14.95 0.42
C ASN A 92 -0.51 -13.53 -0.16
N PRO A 93 -1.48 -13.30 -1.06
CA PRO A 93 -1.68 -11.99 -1.67
C PRO A 93 -2.35 -10.99 -0.73
N ASN A 94 -2.83 -11.40 0.45
CA ASN A 94 -3.46 -10.47 1.40
C ASN A 94 -2.40 -9.62 2.11
N VAL A 95 -2.51 -8.31 1.95
CA VAL A 95 -1.56 -7.35 2.51
C VAL A 95 -2.25 -6.27 3.31
N SER A 96 -1.49 -5.68 4.23
CA SER A 96 -1.88 -4.46 4.93
C SER A 96 -0.84 -3.38 4.67
N LEU A 97 -1.29 -2.17 4.33
CA LEU A 97 -0.45 -1.01 4.06
C LEU A 97 -0.71 0.04 5.13
N LEU A 98 0.33 0.62 5.72
CA LEU A 98 0.22 1.76 6.62
C LEU A 98 0.77 3.01 5.94
N VAL A 99 -0.09 4.01 5.77
CA VAL A 99 0.20 5.30 5.15
C VAL A 99 0.11 6.41 6.20
N HIS A 100 1.19 7.19 6.36
CA HIS A 100 1.27 8.35 7.26
C HIS A 100 0.84 8.08 8.73
N ASP A 101 1.15 6.90 9.25
CA ASP A 101 0.92 6.47 10.65
C ASP A 101 -0.55 6.30 11.11
N TRP A 102 -1.51 6.69 10.28
CA TRP A 102 -2.92 6.80 10.68
C TRP A 102 -3.94 6.20 9.70
N VAL A 103 -3.52 5.87 8.47
CA VAL A 103 -4.37 5.22 7.47
C VAL A 103 -3.85 3.82 7.21
N THR A 104 -4.65 2.82 7.57
CA THR A 104 -4.39 1.42 7.25
C THR A 104 -5.25 1.00 6.07
N ILE A 105 -4.66 0.38 5.07
CA ILE A 105 -5.33 -0.11 3.86
C ILE A 105 -5.11 -1.60 3.78
N ASN A 106 -6.18 -2.38 3.74
CA ASN A 106 -6.10 -3.80 3.43
C ASN A 106 -6.48 -4.03 1.97
N GLY A 107 -5.77 -4.95 1.34
CA GLY A 107 -5.95 -5.21 -0.07
C GLY A 107 -5.39 -6.54 -0.51
N THR A 108 -5.59 -6.82 -1.79
CA THR A 108 -5.04 -7.99 -2.47
C THR A 108 -3.94 -7.53 -3.41
N ALA A 109 -2.73 -8.00 -3.17
CA ALA A 109 -1.57 -7.74 -4.00
C ALA A 109 -1.42 -8.78 -5.10
N ARG A 110 -0.95 -8.36 -6.26
CA ARG A 110 -0.52 -9.24 -7.35
C ARG A 110 0.72 -8.70 -8.02
N LEU A 111 1.58 -9.59 -8.48
CA LEU A 111 2.67 -9.23 -9.38
C LEU A 111 2.14 -9.10 -10.79
N LEU A 112 2.54 -8.05 -11.49
CA LEU A 112 2.26 -7.88 -12.91
C LEU A 112 3.14 -8.78 -13.75
N ASP A 113 2.58 -9.37 -14.79
CA ASP A 113 3.34 -10.20 -15.73
C ASP A 113 4.47 -9.40 -16.38
N ALA A 114 5.65 -10.01 -16.42
CA ALA A 114 6.86 -9.37 -16.94
C ALA A 114 6.65 -8.96 -18.40
N GLY A 115 6.92 -7.69 -18.69
CA GLY A 115 6.78 -7.12 -20.03
C GLY A 115 5.33 -6.84 -20.46
N SER A 116 4.33 -7.07 -19.61
CA SER A 116 2.93 -6.74 -19.92
C SER A 116 2.73 -5.22 -20.09
N PRO A 117 1.72 -4.79 -20.87
CA PRO A 117 1.40 -3.37 -21.00
C PRO A 117 1.07 -2.69 -19.66
N GLU A 118 0.40 -3.42 -18.76
CA GLU A 118 0.09 -2.95 -17.41
C GLU A 118 1.36 -2.74 -16.59
N GLU A 119 2.32 -3.68 -16.63
CA GLU A 119 3.60 -3.54 -15.93
C GLU A 119 4.35 -2.29 -16.37
N ARG A 120 4.44 -2.06 -17.69
CA ARG A 120 5.15 -0.90 -18.24
C ARG A 120 4.50 0.41 -17.82
N PHE A 121 3.17 0.51 -17.93
CA PHE A 121 2.42 1.69 -17.53
C PHE A 121 2.61 2.00 -16.04
N CYS A 122 2.41 1.01 -15.17
CA CYS A 122 2.57 1.21 -13.73
C CYS A 122 4.02 1.52 -13.35
N ARG A 123 5.01 0.89 -14.01
CA ARG A 123 6.43 1.18 -13.78
C ARG A 123 6.78 2.61 -14.19
N GLU A 124 6.34 3.06 -15.36
CA GLU A 124 6.55 4.41 -15.86
C GLU A 124 5.93 5.45 -14.92
N GLN A 125 4.65 5.27 -14.58
CA GLN A 125 3.98 6.12 -13.60
C GLN A 125 4.72 6.12 -12.27
N HIS A 126 5.21 4.97 -11.81
CA HIS A 126 5.96 4.88 -10.56
C HIS A 126 7.29 5.63 -10.60
N LEU A 127 8.02 5.53 -11.72
CA LEU A 127 9.30 6.23 -11.91
C LEU A 127 9.10 7.74 -11.99
N GLU A 128 8.15 8.22 -12.81
CA GLU A 128 7.82 9.65 -12.92
C GLU A 128 7.47 10.24 -11.55
N ASN A 129 6.67 9.50 -10.78
CA ASN A 129 6.16 9.90 -9.49
C ASN A 129 7.16 9.78 -8.33
N ASN A 130 8.26 9.05 -8.52
CA ASN A 130 9.31 8.84 -7.52
C ASN A 130 10.70 9.24 -8.03
N THR A 131 10.76 10.21 -8.96
CA THR A 131 12.02 10.84 -9.36
C THR A 131 12.64 11.55 -8.15
N PHE A 132 13.81 11.09 -7.71
CA PHE A 132 14.59 11.75 -6.67
C PHE A 132 15.47 12.82 -7.31
N ASP A 133 15.29 14.09 -6.93
CA ASP A 133 16.34 15.09 -7.13
C ASP A 133 17.55 14.66 -6.29
N SER A 134 18.72 14.59 -6.92
CA SER A 134 20.01 14.14 -6.38
C SER A 134 20.55 14.98 -5.18
N GLU A 135 19.74 15.84 -4.56
CA GLU A 135 20.21 16.87 -3.63
C GLU A 135 19.61 16.70 -2.23
N GLY A 136 19.89 15.57 -1.56
CA GLY A 136 19.42 15.37 -0.19
C GLY A 136 20.03 14.19 0.57
N PHE A 137 21.15 14.47 1.26
CA PHE A 137 21.75 13.74 2.40
C PHE A 137 22.40 12.35 2.17
N GLY A 138 23.74 12.37 2.03
CA GLY A 138 24.65 11.37 2.63
C GLY A 138 25.69 10.75 1.68
N PRO A 139 27.00 11.00 1.87
CA PRO A 139 28.06 10.22 1.23
C PRO A 139 28.40 9.03 2.14
N THR A 140 27.71 7.90 1.97
CA THR A 140 28.23 6.61 2.41
C THR A 140 27.45 5.51 1.73
N SER A 141 28.18 4.66 1.02
CA SER A 141 27.81 3.29 0.67
C SER A 141 27.04 2.62 1.81
N VAL A 142 25.72 2.58 1.69
CA VAL A 142 24.87 1.69 2.46
C VAL A 142 24.66 0.44 1.62
N GLU A 143 25.06 -0.69 2.20
CA GLU A 143 24.78 -2.03 1.74
C GLU A 143 23.27 -2.23 1.52
N ALA A 144 22.95 -3.21 0.68
CA ALA A 144 21.62 -3.53 0.17
C ALA A 144 20.48 -3.37 1.22
N GLU A 145 19.78 -2.26 1.16
CA GLU A 145 18.46 -2.12 1.77
C GLU A 145 17.39 -2.08 0.67
N ASP A 146 16.48 -3.05 0.75
CA ASP A 146 15.37 -3.39 -0.14
C ASP A 146 14.30 -2.27 -0.30
N GLY A 147 14.61 -1.05 0.18
CA GLY A 147 13.73 0.12 0.28
C GLY A 147 13.83 1.09 -0.90
N GLY A 148 14.11 0.62 -2.11
CA GLY A 148 14.06 1.43 -3.34
C GLY A 148 15.08 2.58 -3.42
N ARG A 149 16.03 2.66 -2.48
CA ARG A 149 17.17 3.60 -2.56
C ARG A 149 18.29 2.95 -3.36
N GLY A 150 18.44 3.40 -4.62
CA GLY A 150 19.74 3.40 -5.30
C GLY A 150 20.31 2.07 -5.82
N CYS A 151 19.57 0.96 -5.83
CA CYS A 151 20.05 -0.30 -6.43
C CYS A 151 19.29 -0.65 -7.72
N PHE A 152 19.43 0.16 -8.76
CA PHE A 152 19.29 -0.36 -10.12
C PHE A 152 20.65 -0.88 -10.54
N VAL A 153 21.00 -2.10 -10.15
CA VAL A 153 22.11 -2.79 -10.81
C VAL A 153 21.63 -3.06 -12.23
N ALA A 154 22.30 -2.45 -13.22
CA ALA A 154 21.99 -2.71 -14.62
C ALA A 154 22.05 -4.23 -14.88
N GLY A 155 20.88 -4.85 -15.08
CA GLY A 155 20.73 -6.30 -15.24
C GLY A 155 19.74 -6.98 -14.29
N GLU A 156 19.29 -6.31 -13.22
CA GLU A 156 18.28 -6.89 -12.31
C GLU A 156 16.85 -6.51 -12.73
N GLU A 157 16.02 -7.50 -13.04
CA GLU A 157 14.66 -7.30 -13.55
C GLU A 157 13.70 -6.90 -12.42
N VAL A 158 13.42 -5.60 -12.28
CA VAL A 158 12.46 -5.09 -11.28
C VAL A 158 11.04 -5.41 -11.70
N ARG A 159 10.26 -6.04 -10.82
CA ARG A 159 8.85 -6.36 -11.04
C ARG A 159 7.95 -5.31 -10.40
N VAL A 160 6.73 -5.20 -10.91
CA VAL A 160 5.71 -4.29 -10.37
C VAL A 160 4.68 -5.10 -9.59
N ILE A 161 4.42 -4.64 -8.36
CA ILE A 161 3.31 -5.11 -7.53
C ILE A 161 2.20 -4.08 -7.65
N VAL A 162 0.97 -4.55 -7.82
CA VAL A 162 -0.22 -3.72 -7.68
C VAL A 162 -1.11 -4.28 -6.58
N VAL A 163 -1.60 -3.39 -5.72
CA VAL A 163 -2.51 -3.72 -4.64
C VAL A 163 -3.87 -3.12 -4.95
N THR A 164 -4.87 -3.98 -5.09
CA THR A 164 -6.27 -3.57 -5.16
C THR A 164 -6.77 -3.30 -3.75
N ILE A 165 -7.32 -2.11 -3.53
CA ILE A 165 -7.80 -1.65 -2.23
C ILE A 165 -9.16 -2.31 -1.94
N ARG A 166 -9.29 -2.94 -0.77
CA ARG A 166 -10.52 -3.62 -0.34
C ARG A 166 -11.22 -2.85 0.79
N ASP A 167 -10.46 -2.51 1.81
CA ASP A 167 -10.97 -1.79 2.97
C ASP A 167 -9.91 -0.84 3.53
N VAL A 168 -10.38 0.20 4.22
CA VAL A 168 -9.55 1.26 4.76
C VAL A 168 -10.01 1.57 6.18
N ARG A 169 -9.04 1.62 7.09
CA ARG A 169 -9.22 2.08 8.47
C ARG A 169 -8.47 3.39 8.68
N ILE A 170 -9.15 4.40 9.19
CA ILE A 170 -8.56 5.67 9.60
C ILE A 170 -8.65 5.75 11.12
N SER A 171 -7.52 6.03 11.77
CA SER A 171 -7.47 6.28 13.21
C SER A 171 -7.02 7.72 13.45
N ASP A 172 -7.75 8.48 14.26
CA ASP A 172 -7.30 9.81 14.67
C ASP A 172 -6.52 9.76 16.00
N TRP A 173 -5.77 10.83 16.28
CA TRP A 173 -5.02 10.95 17.53
C TRP A 173 -5.91 11.11 18.77
N LYS A 174 -7.22 11.30 18.59
CA LYS A 174 -8.21 11.43 19.66
C LYS A 174 -8.84 10.08 20.03
N GLY A 175 -8.48 9.00 19.33
CA GLY A 175 -8.98 7.65 19.56
C GLY A 175 -10.22 7.28 18.74
N SER A 176 -10.68 8.13 17.81
CA SER A 176 -11.76 7.78 16.90
C SER A 176 -11.24 6.89 15.76
N VAL A 177 -12.03 5.89 15.39
CA VAL A 177 -11.74 4.99 14.27
C VAL A 177 -12.89 5.06 13.26
N ARG A 178 -12.56 5.11 11.98
CA ARG A 178 -13.52 5.00 10.88
C ARG A 178 -13.08 3.87 9.94
N ASP A 179 -13.99 2.93 9.71
CA ASP A 179 -13.77 1.79 8.83
C ASP A 179 -14.61 1.92 7.57
N PHE A 180 -13.97 1.72 6.42
CA PHE A 180 -14.59 1.80 5.10
C PHE A 180 -14.34 0.51 4.33
N VAL A 181 -15.37 -0.01 3.66
CA VAL A 181 -15.26 -1.16 2.76
C VAL A 181 -15.64 -0.71 1.36
N LEU A 182 -14.75 -0.94 0.40
CA LEU A 182 -15.02 -0.65 -1.01
C LEU A 182 -15.87 -1.75 -1.60
N THR A 183 -17.05 -1.38 -2.09
CA THR A 183 -17.91 -2.27 -2.86
C THR A 183 -17.46 -2.22 -4.33
N THR A 184 -16.72 -3.22 -4.79
CA THR A 184 -16.47 -3.41 -6.22
C THR A 184 -17.76 -3.85 -6.90
N THR A 185 -18.13 -3.23 -8.03
CA THR A 185 -19.36 -3.53 -8.78
C THR A 185 -19.35 -4.88 -9.50
N ASN A 186 -18.34 -5.74 -9.32
CA ASN A 186 -18.33 -7.08 -9.87
C ASN A 186 -18.05 -8.10 -8.77
N GLU A 187 -18.88 -9.15 -8.81
CA GLU A 187 -18.93 -10.32 -7.95
C GLU A 187 -17.54 -10.94 -7.76
N ASP A 188 -17.03 -10.91 -6.53
CA ASP A 188 -16.21 -11.99 -6.00
C ASP A 188 -16.37 -11.97 -4.48
N SER A 189 -17.30 -12.81 -4.02
CA SER A 189 -17.41 -13.20 -2.62
C SER A 189 -16.22 -14.12 -2.30
N ALA A 190 -15.01 -13.56 -2.28
CA ALA A 190 -13.87 -14.21 -1.66
C ALA A 190 -14.07 -14.06 -0.15
N GLU A 191 -14.46 -15.18 0.45
CA GLU A 191 -14.58 -15.41 1.89
C GLU A 191 -13.49 -14.64 2.64
N THR A 192 -13.89 -13.81 3.59
CA THR A 192 -13.00 -13.03 4.48
C THR A 192 -12.14 -13.98 5.31
N ALA A 193 -11.07 -14.49 4.71
CA ALA A 193 -9.96 -15.09 5.42
C ALA A 193 -9.27 -13.96 6.17
N VAL A 194 -9.65 -13.80 7.43
CA VAL A 194 -8.97 -12.91 8.38
C VAL A 194 -7.52 -13.36 8.44
N ASN A 195 -6.59 -12.43 8.19
CA ASN A 195 -5.16 -12.71 8.40
C ASN A 195 -4.96 -13.19 9.85
N GLY A 196 -4.54 -14.45 10.02
CA GLY A 196 -4.21 -15.03 11.33
C GLY A 196 -5.31 -15.82 12.02
N VAL A 197 -6.28 -16.40 11.31
CA VAL A 197 -7.22 -17.39 11.90
C VAL A 197 -6.86 -18.80 11.43
N ARG A 198 -6.59 -19.67 12.40
CA ARG A 198 -6.39 -21.11 12.26
C ARG A 198 -7.72 -21.85 12.25
#